data_AF-A0A444DI49-F1
#
_entry.id   AF-A0A444DI49-F1
#
_cell.length_a   1.000
_cell.length_b   1.000
_cell.length_c   1.000
_cell.angle_alpha   90.00
_cell.angle_beta   90.00
_cell.angle_gamma   90.00
#
_symmetry.space_group_name_H-M   'P 1'
#
loop_
_entity.id
_entity.type
_entity.pdbx_description
1 polymer ?
#
loop_
_entity_poly.entity_id
_entity_poly.type
_entity_poly.pdbx_seq_one_letter_code
_entity_poly.pdbx_strand_id
1 'polypeptide(L)'
;MDVCRGPGIVVLVLSWIITLYTLWQMVEMHEMVPGKRFDRYHELGQYAFGDKLGLWIVVPQQLVVEVGVNIVYMVTGGKSLKKFHDVVCPDCKSIKLTYFIMIFASVHFVLSQLPNFNSISGVSLAAAVMSLSYSTIAWATPLHKGKQEHVDYSNPASTTAGTVFNFFNALGDVAFAYAGHNVVLEIQATIPSTPENPSKKPMWKGVVVAYIVVAICYFPVALIGYWAFGNAVDDNILITLEKPRWLIAVANMFVVVHVIGSYQVTETTWNPML
;
A
#
# COMPACT_ATOMS: atom_id res chain seq x y z
N MET A 1 21.89 -19.97 -13.54
CA MET A 1 21.31 -18.70 -13.06
C MET A 1 20.16 -18.35 -14.00
N ASP A 2 19.04 -19.07 -13.88
CA ASP A 2 17.86 -18.89 -14.74
C ASP A 2 16.75 -18.17 -13.97
N VAL A 3 17.14 -17.13 -13.23
CA VAL A 3 16.25 -16.34 -12.37
C VAL A 3 16.04 -14.98 -13.04
N CYS A 4 15.32 -14.97 -14.15
CA CYS A 4 14.78 -13.74 -14.73
C CYS A 4 13.63 -14.10 -15.67
N ARG A 5 12.47 -14.35 -15.09
CA ARG A 5 11.21 -14.20 -15.81
C ARG A 5 11.02 -12.72 -16.12
N GLY A 6 11.50 -12.31 -17.29
CA GLY A 6 11.62 -10.92 -17.72
C GLY A 6 10.35 -10.07 -17.58
N PRO A 7 9.14 -10.55 -17.97
CA PRO A 7 7.96 -9.69 -18.02
C PRO A 7 7.54 -9.11 -16.67
N GLY A 8 7.58 -9.90 -15.59
CA GLY A 8 7.18 -9.43 -14.26
C GLY A 8 8.12 -8.37 -13.69
N ILE A 9 9.44 -8.57 -13.87
CA ILE A 9 10.45 -7.59 -13.45
C ILE A 9 10.33 -6.31 -14.28
N VAL A 10 10.11 -6.44 -15.59
CA VAL A 10 9.91 -5.29 -16.48
C VAL A 10 8.68 -4.49 -16.04
N VAL A 11 7.54 -5.14 -15.77
CA VAL A 11 6.34 -4.47 -15.27
C VAL A 11 6.60 -3.82 -13.91
N LEU A 12 7.26 -4.50 -12.97
CA LEU A 12 7.60 -3.93 -11.66
C LEU A 12 8.42 -2.63 -11.78
N VAL A 13 9.47 -2.64 -12.61
CA VAL A 13 10.36 -1.50 -12.84
C VAL A 13 9.63 -0.38 -13.58
N LEU A 14 8.93 -0.71 -14.67
CA LEU A 14 8.18 0.28 -15.46
C LEU A 14 7.09 0.93 -14.63
N SER A 15 6.32 0.16 -13.85
CA SER A 15 5.30 0.69 -12.97
C SER A 15 5.90 1.64 -11.94
N TRP A 16 7.03 1.32 -11.31
CA TRP A 16 7.72 2.22 -10.39
C TRP A 16 8.17 3.53 -11.05
N ILE A 17 8.72 3.47 -12.27
CA ILE A 17 9.15 4.66 -13.02
C ILE A 17 7.93 5.52 -13.41
N ILE A 18 6.87 4.90 -13.94
CA ILE A 18 5.65 5.57 -14.39
C ILE A 18 4.94 6.22 -13.21
N THR A 19 4.85 5.55 -12.07
CA THR A 19 4.19 6.10 -10.88
C THR A 19 4.99 7.26 -10.29
N LEU A 20 6.32 7.16 -10.24
CA LEU A 20 7.18 8.26 -9.82
C LEU A 20 7.02 9.47 -10.75
N TYR A 21 7.02 9.24 -12.06
CA TYR A 21 6.86 10.30 -13.06
C TYR A 21 5.50 10.97 -12.97
N THR A 22 4.41 10.20 -12.88
CA THR A 22 3.06 10.77 -12.75
C THR A 22 2.87 11.48 -11.42
N LEU A 23 3.53 11.03 -10.36
CA LEU A 23 3.49 11.70 -9.07
C LEU A 23 4.30 13.01 -9.07
N TRP A 24 5.44 13.05 -9.77
CA TRP A 24 6.15 14.30 -10.06
C TRP A 24 5.25 15.30 -10.79
N GLN A 25 4.50 14.85 -11.81
CA GLN A 25 3.59 15.72 -12.54
C GLN A 25 2.55 16.36 -11.63
N MET A 26 1.96 15.62 -10.69
CA MET A 26 1.01 16.21 -9.73
C MET A 26 1.67 17.24 -8.81
N VAL A 27 2.90 16.98 -8.36
CA VAL A 27 3.65 17.94 -7.53
C VAL A 27 3.87 19.27 -8.26
N GLU A 28 4.17 19.22 -9.56
CA GLU A 28 4.29 20.42 -10.40
C GLU A 28 2.93 21.06 -10.68
N MET A 29 1.88 20.26 -10.91
CA MET A 29 0.53 20.74 -11.21
C MET A 29 -0.15 21.43 -10.04
N HIS A 30 0.24 21.16 -8.79
CA HIS A 30 -0.31 21.80 -7.60
C HIS A 30 -0.25 23.34 -7.67
N GLU A 31 0.77 23.91 -8.32
CA GLU A 31 1.00 25.37 -8.42
C GLU A 31 1.31 25.79 -9.86
N MET A 32 0.75 25.09 -10.87
CA MET A 32 1.05 25.38 -12.28
C MET A 32 0.45 26.70 -12.78
N VAL A 33 -0.59 27.22 -12.12
CA VAL A 33 -1.21 28.50 -12.45
C VAL A 33 -0.77 29.55 -11.42
N PRO A 34 -0.19 30.69 -11.84
CA PRO A 34 0.22 31.74 -10.92
C PRO A 34 -0.94 32.20 -10.02
N GLY A 35 -0.72 32.18 -8.71
CA GLY A 35 -1.70 32.60 -7.72
C GLY A 35 -2.82 31.61 -7.40
N LYS A 36 -2.82 30.40 -8.00
CA LYS A 36 -3.78 29.34 -7.67
C LYS A 36 -3.05 28.08 -7.21
N ARG A 37 -3.50 27.53 -6.08
CA ARG A 37 -3.13 26.20 -5.61
C ARG A 37 -4.27 25.23 -5.92
N PHE A 38 -3.92 24.04 -6.38
CA PHE A 38 -4.85 22.93 -6.56
C PHE A 38 -4.62 21.94 -5.44
N ASP A 39 -5.34 22.12 -4.34
CA ASP A 39 -5.09 21.40 -3.08
C ASP A 39 -5.73 20.00 -3.10
N ARG A 40 -6.68 19.77 -4.00
CA ARG A 40 -7.40 18.48 -4.12
C ARG A 40 -7.36 17.95 -5.54
N TYR A 41 -7.31 16.63 -5.67
CA TYR A 41 -7.19 15.97 -6.99
C TYR A 41 -8.35 16.28 -7.95
N HIS A 42 -9.58 16.43 -7.43
CA HIS A 42 -10.72 16.80 -8.26
C HIS A 42 -10.66 18.25 -8.76
N GLU A 43 -9.95 19.16 -8.10
CA GLU A 43 -9.79 20.55 -8.57
C GLU A 43 -8.94 20.60 -9.86
N LEU A 44 -7.92 19.73 -9.97
CA LEU A 44 -7.19 19.53 -11.21
C LEU A 44 -8.10 18.94 -12.30
N GLY A 45 -8.94 17.97 -11.95
CA GLY A 45 -9.93 17.41 -12.88
C GLY A 45 -10.90 18.47 -13.41
N GLN A 46 -11.42 19.31 -12.53
CA GLN A 46 -12.31 20.42 -12.90
C GLN A 46 -11.61 21.46 -13.77
N TYR A 47 -10.34 21.76 -13.48
CA TYR A 47 -9.56 22.66 -14.30
C TYR A 47 -9.29 22.11 -15.71
N ALA A 48 -8.99 20.81 -15.83
CA ALA A 48 -8.68 20.19 -17.12
C ALA A 48 -9.92 19.89 -17.98
N PHE A 49 -11.03 19.48 -17.35
CA PHE A 49 -12.22 18.96 -18.05
C PHE A 49 -13.49 19.80 -17.85
N GLY A 50 -13.42 20.86 -17.04
CA GLY A 50 -14.55 21.70 -16.66
C GLY A 50 -15.24 21.24 -15.37
N ASP A 51 -15.98 22.15 -14.72
CA ASP A 51 -16.48 21.99 -13.35
C ASP A 51 -17.31 20.74 -13.10
N LYS A 52 -18.17 20.37 -14.06
CA LYS A 52 -19.05 19.19 -13.93
C LYS A 52 -18.36 17.91 -14.39
N LEU A 53 -17.74 17.94 -15.57
CA LEU A 53 -17.16 16.73 -16.17
C LEU A 53 -15.92 16.26 -15.38
N GLY A 54 -15.10 17.19 -14.88
CA GLY A 54 -13.95 16.88 -14.03
C GLY A 54 -14.35 16.13 -12.76
N LEU A 55 -15.41 16.57 -12.07
CA LEU A 55 -15.94 15.87 -10.90
C LEU A 55 -16.41 14.46 -11.24
N TRP A 56 -17.20 14.29 -12.31
CA TRP A 56 -17.74 12.99 -12.71
C TRP A 56 -16.67 12.00 -13.18
N ILE A 57 -15.53 12.47 -13.66
CA ILE A 57 -14.40 11.61 -14.02
C ILE A 57 -13.61 11.24 -12.77
N VAL A 58 -13.24 12.22 -11.95
CA VAL A 58 -12.26 12.05 -10.87
C VAL A 58 -12.86 11.42 -9.61
N VAL A 59 -14.01 11.91 -9.14
CA VAL A 59 -14.58 11.51 -7.85
C VAL A 59 -14.91 10.01 -7.81
N PRO A 60 -15.54 9.40 -8.84
CA PRO A 60 -15.80 7.96 -8.82
C PRO A 60 -14.51 7.13 -8.75
N GLN A 61 -13.44 7.55 -9.44
CA GLN A 61 -12.16 6.85 -9.40
C GLN A 61 -11.51 6.95 -8.01
N GLN A 62 -11.52 8.14 -7.39
CA GLN A 62 -11.05 8.31 -6.02
C GLN A 62 -11.85 7.43 -5.06
N LEU A 63 -13.18 7.42 -5.14
CA LEU A 63 -14.02 6.57 -4.29
C LEU A 63 -13.73 5.09 -4.45
N VAL A 64 -13.49 4.61 -5.67
CA VAL A 64 -13.11 3.20 -5.92
C VAL A 64 -11.79 2.87 -5.23
N VAL A 65 -10.79 3.75 -5.31
CA VAL A 65 -9.49 3.56 -4.64
C VAL A 65 -9.67 3.55 -3.12
N GLU A 66 -10.37 4.52 -2.54
CA GLU A 66 -10.59 4.61 -1.09
C GLU A 66 -11.37 3.41 -0.53
N VAL A 67 -12.46 3.01 -1.20
CA VAL A 67 -13.22 1.81 -0.81
C VAL A 67 -12.37 0.55 -0.95
N GLY A 68 -11.57 0.45 -2.02
CA GLY A 68 -10.63 -0.64 -2.22
C GLY A 68 -9.60 -0.75 -1.10
N VAL A 69 -8.97 0.37 -0.72
CA VAL A 69 -8.01 0.44 0.39
C VAL A 69 -8.64 -0.05 1.69
N ASN A 70 -9.84 0.43 2.00
CA ASN A 70 -10.58 0.00 3.20
C ASN A 70 -10.81 -1.51 3.22
N ILE A 71 -11.26 -2.11 2.11
CA ILE A 71 -11.50 -3.56 2.01
C ILE A 71 -10.18 -4.34 2.19
N VAL A 72 -9.12 -3.94 1.47
CA VAL A 72 -7.82 -4.62 1.52
C VAL A 72 -7.24 -4.56 2.93
N TYR A 73 -7.35 -3.43 3.61
CA TYR A 73 -6.85 -3.28 4.97
C TYR A 73 -7.59 -4.18 5.96
N MET A 74 -8.92 -4.25 5.88
CA MET A 74 -9.73 -5.15 6.72
C MET A 74 -9.36 -6.62 6.53
N VAL A 75 -9.21 -7.05 5.27
CA VAL A 75 -8.82 -8.43 4.94
C VAL A 75 -7.38 -8.71 5.39
N THR A 76 -6.46 -7.76 5.19
CA THR A 76 -5.04 -7.91 5.53
C THR A 76 -4.83 -7.99 7.04
N GLY A 77 -5.47 -7.11 7.81
CA GLY A 77 -5.45 -7.15 9.27
C GLY A 77 -6.04 -8.44 9.82
N GLY A 78 -7.19 -8.89 9.28
CA GLY A 78 -7.80 -10.15 9.65
C GLY A 78 -6.95 -11.38 9.32
N LYS A 79 -6.35 -11.44 8.12
CA LYS A 79 -5.41 -12.51 7.72
C LYS A 79 -4.20 -12.55 8.66
N SER A 80 -3.66 -11.39 9.03
CA SER A 80 -2.49 -11.28 9.90
C SER A 80 -2.80 -11.71 11.34
N LEU A 81 -3.95 -11.29 11.90
CA LEU A 81 -4.41 -11.76 13.21
C LEU A 81 -4.64 -13.28 13.23
N LYS A 82 -5.26 -13.83 12.18
CA LYS A 82 -5.45 -15.27 12.06
C LYS A 82 -4.10 -16.00 12.04
N LYS A 83 -3.14 -15.53 11.24
CA LYS A 83 -1.81 -16.15 11.16
C LYS A 83 -1.09 -16.07 12.50
N PHE A 84 -1.19 -14.96 13.22
CA PHE A 84 -0.66 -14.84 14.58
C PHE A 84 -1.27 -15.89 15.52
N HIS A 85 -2.60 -16.01 15.54
CA HIS A 85 -3.32 -17.00 16.35
C HIS A 85 -2.84 -18.43 16.06
N ASP A 86 -2.81 -18.81 14.78
CA ASP A 86 -2.46 -20.18 14.36
C ASP A 86 -1.00 -20.53 14.69
N VAL A 87 -0.12 -19.53 14.74
CA VAL A 87 1.30 -19.71 15.05
C VAL A 87 1.56 -19.80 16.55
N VAL A 88 0.86 -19.00 17.36
CA VAL A 88 1.03 -18.95 18.82
C VAL A 88 0.24 -20.07 19.53
N CYS A 89 -0.89 -20.49 18.97
CA CYS A 89 -1.69 -21.57 19.49
C CYS A 89 -2.03 -22.61 18.40
N PRO A 90 -1.08 -23.49 18.05
CA PRO A 90 -1.29 -24.50 16.99
C PRO A 90 -2.37 -25.53 17.34
N ASP A 91 -2.59 -25.80 18.64
CA ASP A 91 -3.57 -26.76 19.13
C ASP A 91 -4.93 -26.10 19.44
N CYS A 92 -5.07 -24.79 19.22
CA CYS A 92 -6.35 -24.10 19.40
C CYS A 92 -7.38 -24.49 18.34
N LYS A 93 -8.66 -24.32 18.67
CA LYS A 93 -9.76 -24.52 17.71
C LYS A 93 -9.57 -23.61 16.50
N SER A 94 -9.69 -24.18 15.30
CA SER A 94 -9.68 -23.41 14.05
C SER A 94 -10.86 -22.42 14.03
N ILE A 95 -10.53 -21.14 13.89
CA ILE A 95 -11.49 -20.04 13.78
C ILE A 95 -11.50 -19.54 12.34
N LYS A 96 -12.70 -19.30 11.80
CA LYS A 96 -12.87 -18.80 10.42
C LYS A 96 -12.27 -17.38 10.30
N LEU A 97 -11.66 -17.10 9.14
CA LEU A 97 -11.08 -15.79 8.82
C LEU A 97 -12.07 -14.63 9.04
N THR A 98 -13.35 -14.82 8.72
CA THR A 98 -14.41 -13.82 8.92
C THR A 98 -14.46 -13.28 10.36
N TYR A 99 -14.21 -14.12 11.37
CA TYR A 99 -14.19 -13.65 12.76
C TYR A 99 -12.99 -12.76 13.05
N PHE A 100 -11.81 -13.09 12.52
CA PHE A 100 -10.62 -12.24 12.65
C PHE A 100 -10.79 -10.90 11.93
N ILE A 101 -11.44 -10.89 10.75
CA ILE A 101 -11.81 -9.65 10.06
C ILE A 101 -12.76 -8.82 10.93
N MET A 102 -13.78 -9.43 11.55
CA MET A 102 -14.69 -8.71 12.46
C MET A 102 -14.00 -8.19 13.72
N ILE A 103 -13.04 -8.94 14.29
CA ILE A 103 -12.21 -8.49 15.43
C ILE A 103 -11.35 -7.29 15.01
N PHE A 104 -10.74 -7.33 13.83
CA PHE A 104 -9.95 -6.23 13.32
C PHE A 104 -10.83 -4.99 13.04
N ALA A 105 -12.00 -5.21 12.43
CA ALA A 105 -12.97 -4.15 12.15
C ALA A 105 -13.52 -3.48 13.41
N SER A 106 -13.71 -4.22 14.51
CA SER A 106 -14.19 -3.63 15.76
C SER A 106 -13.18 -2.65 16.37
N VAL A 107 -11.87 -2.91 16.22
CA VAL A 107 -10.83 -1.95 16.61
C VAL A 107 -10.96 -0.67 15.80
N HIS A 108 -11.10 -0.76 14.48
CA HIS A 108 -11.30 0.41 13.61
C HIS A 108 -12.61 1.16 13.90
N PHE A 109 -13.69 0.43 14.20
CA PHE A 109 -14.96 1.04 14.58
C PHE A 109 -14.82 1.86 15.86
N VAL A 110 -14.10 1.35 16.88
CA VAL A 110 -13.85 2.12 18.11
C VAL A 110 -12.96 3.33 17.82
N LEU A 111 -11.89 3.16 17.04
CA LEU A 111 -10.97 4.25 16.69
C LEU A 111 -11.65 5.37 15.88
N SER A 112 -12.63 5.04 15.03
CA SER A 112 -13.36 6.04 14.25
C SER A 112 -14.31 6.91 15.10
N GLN A 113 -14.60 6.51 16.34
CA GLN A 113 -15.40 7.32 17.27
C GLN A 113 -14.53 8.31 18.09
N LEU A 114 -13.20 8.24 17.99
CA LEU A 114 -12.32 9.11 18.78
C LEU A 114 -12.20 10.49 18.10
N PRO A 115 -12.58 11.58 18.78
CA PRO A 115 -12.68 12.92 18.19
C PRO A 115 -11.33 13.65 18.04
N ASN A 116 -10.24 13.13 18.62
CA ASN A 116 -8.98 13.87 18.67
C ASN A 116 -7.76 12.95 18.64
N PHE A 117 -6.91 13.14 17.63
CA PHE A 117 -5.60 12.49 17.49
C PHE A 117 -4.47 13.48 17.81
N ASN A 118 -4.35 13.91 19.07
CA ASN A 118 -3.31 14.85 19.53
C ASN A 118 -1.84 14.38 19.27
N SER A 119 -1.61 13.20 18.70
CA SER A 119 -0.31 12.81 18.14
C SER A 119 -0.45 11.94 16.88
N ILE A 120 -1.15 12.42 15.84
CA ILE A 120 -1.16 11.76 14.52
C ILE A 120 0.27 11.41 14.08
N SER A 121 1.22 12.33 14.26
CA SER A 121 2.62 12.11 13.90
C SER A 121 3.27 10.92 14.62
N GLY A 122 2.96 10.71 15.91
CA GLY A 122 3.50 9.59 16.69
C GLY A 122 2.93 8.25 16.22
N VAL A 123 1.63 8.21 15.94
CA VAL A 123 0.96 7.01 15.40
C VAL A 123 1.45 6.72 13.98
N SER A 124 1.57 7.72 13.11
CA SER A 124 2.12 7.57 11.75
C SER A 124 3.56 7.07 11.80
N LEU A 125 4.38 7.60 12.71
CA LEU A 125 5.76 7.15 12.88
C LEU A 125 5.82 5.69 13.33
N ALA A 126 5.01 5.30 14.33
CA ALA A 126 4.94 3.91 14.77
C ALA A 126 4.49 2.99 13.63
N ALA A 127 3.43 3.37 12.89
CA ALA A 127 2.95 2.62 11.74
C ALA A 127 4.01 2.48 10.63
N ALA A 128 4.79 3.54 10.36
CA ALA A 128 5.89 3.50 9.40
C ALA A 128 7.02 2.57 9.86
N VAL A 129 7.43 2.62 11.13
CA VAL A 129 8.44 1.73 11.70
C VAL A 129 8.00 0.27 11.64
N MET A 130 6.74 -0.02 11.97
CA MET A 130 6.18 -1.37 11.83
C MET A 130 6.17 -1.82 10.37
N SER A 131 5.86 -0.93 9.42
CA SER A 131 5.90 -1.21 7.98
C SER A 131 7.27 -1.62 7.48
N LEU A 132 8.28 -0.81 7.79
CA LEU A 132 9.66 -1.10 7.46
C LEU A 132 10.12 -2.43 8.10
N SER A 133 9.70 -2.68 9.33
CA SER A 133 10.09 -3.88 10.07
C SER A 133 9.50 -5.15 9.47
N TYR A 134 8.18 -5.21 9.20
CA TYR A 134 7.59 -6.42 8.61
C TYR A 134 8.05 -6.63 7.17
N SER A 135 8.27 -5.55 6.40
CA SER A 135 8.80 -5.65 5.04
C SER A 135 10.22 -6.22 5.06
N THR A 136 11.07 -5.73 5.97
CA THR A 136 12.43 -6.26 6.17
C THR A 136 12.39 -7.74 6.52
N ILE A 137 11.52 -8.16 7.44
CA ILE A 137 11.37 -9.57 7.79
C ILE A 137 10.91 -10.40 6.58
N ALA A 138 9.98 -9.87 5.77
CA ALA A 138 9.41 -10.55 4.61
C ALA A 138 10.46 -10.92 3.55
N TRP A 139 11.45 -10.07 3.30
CA TRP A 139 12.50 -10.37 2.32
C TRP A 139 13.80 -10.93 2.94
N ALA A 140 14.18 -10.50 4.14
CA ALA A 140 15.41 -10.96 4.77
C ALA A 140 15.33 -12.42 5.22
N THR A 141 14.16 -12.87 5.68
CA THR A 141 13.94 -14.27 6.09
C THR A 141 14.16 -15.26 4.94
N PRO A 142 13.50 -15.13 3.77
CA PRO A 142 13.78 -16.03 2.64
C PRO A 142 15.20 -15.86 2.09
N LEU A 143 15.77 -14.65 2.10
CA LEU A 143 17.17 -14.45 1.70
C LEU A 143 18.13 -15.27 2.57
N HIS A 144 17.92 -15.24 3.88
CA HIS A 144 18.79 -15.94 4.84
C HIS A 144 18.62 -17.46 4.79
N LYS A 145 17.37 -17.94 4.66
CA LYS A 145 17.10 -19.39 4.54
C LYS A 145 17.55 -19.97 3.22
N GLY A 146 17.59 -19.15 2.18
CA GLY A 146 17.81 -19.59 0.82
C GLY A 146 16.55 -20.12 0.16
N LYS A 147 16.73 -20.54 -1.09
CA LYS A 147 15.68 -21.08 -1.96
C LYS A 147 15.10 -22.37 -1.38
N GLN A 148 13.77 -22.53 -1.41
CA GLN A 148 13.14 -23.79 -1.02
C GLN A 148 13.60 -24.96 -1.91
N GLU A 149 13.49 -26.18 -1.39
CA GLU A 149 13.74 -27.37 -2.19
C GLU A 149 12.63 -27.52 -3.24
N HIS A 150 12.98 -27.84 -4.48
CA HIS A 150 12.03 -28.04 -5.59
C HIS A 150 11.10 -26.86 -5.92
N VAL A 151 11.58 -25.61 -5.83
CA VAL A 151 10.77 -24.45 -6.26
C VAL A 151 10.35 -24.58 -7.72
N ASP A 152 9.04 -24.59 -7.93
CA ASP A 152 8.43 -24.45 -9.23
C ASP A 152 8.18 -22.96 -9.52
N TYR A 153 8.64 -22.52 -10.68
CA TYR A 153 8.29 -21.19 -11.15
C TYR A 153 7.08 -21.24 -12.08
N SER A 154 6.71 -22.37 -12.69
CA SER A 154 5.68 -22.50 -13.73
C SER A 154 4.40 -21.70 -13.45
N ASN A 155 3.74 -21.23 -14.52
CA ASN A 155 2.50 -20.49 -14.35
C ASN A 155 1.46 -21.37 -13.64
N PRO A 156 0.90 -20.96 -12.49
CA PRO A 156 -0.04 -21.79 -11.74
C PRO A 156 -1.37 -22.02 -12.47
N ALA A 157 -1.70 -21.21 -13.49
CA ALA A 157 -2.91 -21.40 -14.27
C ALA A 157 -2.76 -22.54 -15.28
N SER A 158 -3.70 -23.50 -15.23
CA SER A 158 -3.78 -24.63 -16.18
C SER A 158 -4.50 -24.28 -17.49
N THR A 159 -5.12 -23.09 -17.59
CA THR A 159 -5.88 -22.66 -18.77
C THR A 159 -5.40 -21.30 -19.28
N THR A 160 -5.61 -21.04 -20.57
CA THR A 160 -5.34 -19.72 -21.18
C THR A 160 -6.16 -18.62 -20.51
N ALA A 161 -7.44 -18.87 -20.24
CA ALA A 161 -8.30 -17.91 -19.55
C ALA A 161 -7.77 -17.58 -18.14
N GLY A 162 -7.39 -18.60 -17.36
CA GLY A 162 -6.79 -18.39 -16.04
C GLY A 162 -5.48 -17.61 -16.10
N THR A 163 -4.66 -17.84 -17.12
CA THR A 163 -3.42 -17.08 -17.35
C THR A 163 -3.71 -15.60 -17.59
N VAL A 164 -4.71 -15.29 -18.41
CA VAL A 164 -5.11 -13.91 -18.71
C VAL A 164 -5.68 -13.23 -17.45
N PHE A 165 -6.55 -13.90 -16.70
CA PHE A 165 -7.09 -13.35 -15.44
C PHE A 165 -5.99 -13.10 -14.40
N ASN A 166 -5.05 -14.04 -14.23
CA ASN A 166 -3.92 -13.87 -13.33
C ASN A 166 -3.03 -12.70 -13.73
N PHE A 167 -2.82 -12.47 -15.03
CA PHE A 167 -2.08 -11.31 -15.52
C PHE A 167 -2.77 -10.00 -15.16
N PHE A 168 -4.09 -9.88 -15.38
CA PHE A 168 -4.83 -8.67 -15.03
C PHE A 168 -4.92 -8.45 -13.51
N ASN A 169 -5.07 -9.51 -12.72
CA ASN A 169 -5.01 -9.43 -11.25
C ASN A 169 -3.65 -8.89 -10.79
N ALA A 170 -2.55 -9.46 -11.31
CA ALA A 170 -1.21 -9.00 -10.97
C ALA A 170 -0.96 -7.53 -11.38
N LEU A 171 -1.50 -7.09 -12.52
CA LEU A 171 -1.43 -5.69 -12.93
C LEU A 171 -2.21 -4.79 -11.96
N GLY A 172 -3.37 -5.25 -11.50
CA GLY A 172 -4.16 -4.58 -10.46
C GLY A 172 -3.41 -4.46 -9.13
N ASP A 173 -2.76 -5.53 -8.69
CA ASP A 173 -1.95 -5.54 -7.47
C ASP A 173 -0.78 -4.55 -7.56
N VAL A 174 -0.08 -4.52 -8.69
CA VAL A 174 1.01 -3.55 -8.93
C VAL A 174 0.50 -2.12 -8.95
N ALA A 175 -0.65 -1.86 -9.59
CA ALA A 175 -1.26 -0.53 -9.62
C ALA A 175 -1.67 -0.06 -8.21
N PHE A 176 -2.26 -0.95 -7.41
CA PHE A 176 -2.67 -0.67 -6.04
C PHE A 176 -1.47 -0.48 -5.10
N ALA A 177 -0.37 -1.21 -5.31
CA ALA A 177 0.82 -1.11 -4.46
C ALA A 177 1.42 0.30 -4.41
N TYR A 178 1.33 1.06 -5.51
CA TYR A 178 1.83 2.44 -5.63
C TYR A 178 0.74 3.49 -5.38
N ALA A 179 -0.23 3.19 -4.51
CA ALA A 179 -1.23 4.16 -4.06
C ALA A 179 -0.58 5.34 -3.31
N GLY A 180 -1.10 6.55 -3.52
CA GLY A 180 -0.58 7.80 -2.96
C GLY A 180 -0.94 9.01 -3.81
N HIS A 181 -1.24 8.81 -5.09
CA HIS A 181 -1.64 9.85 -6.02
C HIS A 181 -2.92 10.58 -5.61
N ASN A 182 -3.85 9.88 -4.98
CA ASN A 182 -5.12 10.38 -4.49
C ASN A 182 -5.02 11.36 -3.31
N VAL A 183 -3.88 11.41 -2.62
CA VAL A 183 -3.67 12.24 -1.41
C VAL A 183 -2.47 13.18 -1.51
N VAL A 184 -1.68 13.10 -2.59
CA VAL A 184 -0.42 13.83 -2.71
C VAL A 184 -0.62 15.35 -2.70
N LEU A 185 -1.71 15.83 -3.30
CA LEU A 185 -2.01 17.25 -3.37
C LEU A 185 -2.45 17.76 -2.01
N GLU A 186 -3.26 16.99 -1.30
CA GLU A 186 -3.72 17.30 0.05
C GLU A 186 -2.52 17.36 1.03
N ILE A 187 -1.53 16.47 0.88
CA ILE A 187 -0.28 16.53 1.64
C ILE A 187 0.51 17.79 1.28
N GLN A 188 0.67 18.09 0.00
CA GLN A 188 1.41 19.27 -0.46
C GLN A 188 0.73 20.58 -0.05
N ALA A 189 -0.60 20.61 0.05
CA ALA A 189 -1.38 21.75 0.51
C ALA A 189 -0.98 22.18 1.93
N THR A 190 -0.60 21.22 2.79
CA THR A 190 -0.13 21.48 4.17
C THR A 190 1.26 22.13 4.24
N ILE A 191 2.03 22.09 3.15
CA ILE A 191 3.36 22.69 3.09
C ILE A 191 3.21 24.19 2.81
N PRO A 192 3.81 25.07 3.63
CA PRO A 192 3.82 26.51 3.37
C PRO A 192 4.41 26.83 1.99
N SER A 193 3.75 27.74 1.27
CA SER A 193 4.15 28.13 -0.08
C SER A 193 4.16 29.65 -0.24
N THR A 194 5.16 30.17 -0.93
CA THR A 194 5.29 31.57 -1.32
C THR A 194 5.79 31.64 -2.78
N PRO A 195 5.58 32.75 -3.51
CA PRO A 195 6.11 32.91 -4.86
C PRO A 195 7.62 32.63 -4.97
N GLU A 196 8.39 32.99 -3.95
CA GLU A 196 9.84 32.78 -3.88
C GLU A 196 10.22 31.34 -3.47
N ASN A 197 9.40 30.72 -2.60
CA ASN A 197 9.59 29.37 -2.09
C ASN A 197 8.33 28.51 -2.32
N PRO A 198 8.16 27.95 -3.52
CA PRO A 198 6.99 27.15 -3.85
C PRO A 198 7.04 25.78 -3.17
N SER A 199 5.87 25.26 -2.76
CA SER A 199 5.70 24.00 -2.02
C SER A 199 6.26 22.78 -2.77
N LYS A 200 6.32 22.84 -4.10
CA LYS A 200 6.82 21.74 -4.96
C LYS A 200 8.25 21.32 -4.66
N LYS A 201 9.13 22.23 -4.23
CA LYS A 201 10.54 21.91 -3.92
C LYS A 201 10.66 20.98 -2.71
N PRO A 202 10.16 21.34 -1.51
CA PRO A 202 10.17 20.43 -0.37
C PRO A 202 9.31 19.19 -0.60
N MET A 203 8.17 19.32 -1.28
CA MET A 203 7.31 18.17 -1.60
C MET A 203 8.05 17.13 -2.46
N TRP A 204 8.73 17.56 -3.53
CA TRP A 204 9.48 16.67 -4.40
C TRP A 204 10.60 15.93 -3.66
N LYS A 205 11.30 16.59 -2.74
CA LYS A 205 12.30 15.92 -1.88
C LYS A 205 11.65 14.81 -1.03
N GLY A 206 10.48 15.09 -0.45
CA GLY A 206 9.71 14.10 0.31
C GLY A 206 9.30 12.91 -0.57
N VAL A 207 8.80 13.18 -1.78
CA VAL A 207 8.43 12.16 -2.77
C VAL A 207 9.60 11.26 -3.15
N VAL A 208 10.76 11.85 -3.47
CA VAL A 208 11.96 11.07 -3.83
C VAL A 208 12.36 10.13 -2.69
N VAL A 209 12.39 10.63 -1.45
CA VAL A 209 12.70 9.80 -0.28
C VAL A 209 11.66 8.69 -0.10
N ALA A 210 10.37 9.00 -0.21
CA ALA A 210 9.30 8.02 -0.11
C ALA A 210 9.43 6.92 -1.18
N TYR A 211 9.72 7.27 -2.44
CA TYR A 211 9.89 6.30 -3.52
C TYR A 211 11.14 5.43 -3.38
N ILE A 212 12.22 5.95 -2.79
CA ILE A 212 13.40 5.15 -2.42
C ILE A 212 13.01 4.13 -1.35
N VAL A 213 12.28 4.55 -0.31
CA VAL A 213 11.79 3.64 0.74
C VAL A 213 10.87 2.57 0.15
N VAL A 214 9.93 2.96 -0.71
CA VAL A 214 9.06 2.02 -1.43
C VAL A 214 9.88 1.01 -2.24
N ALA A 215 10.90 1.46 -2.96
CA ALA A 215 11.77 0.55 -3.72
C ALA A 215 12.50 -0.45 -2.80
N ILE A 216 13.04 0.01 -1.68
CA ILE A 216 13.71 -0.83 -0.66
C ILE A 216 12.74 -1.84 -0.04
N CYS A 217 11.47 -1.48 0.12
CA CYS A 217 10.47 -2.38 0.70
C CYS A 217 9.90 -3.38 -0.33
N TYR A 218 9.57 -2.93 -1.54
CA TYR A 218 8.81 -3.72 -2.50
C TYR A 218 9.70 -4.60 -3.39
N PHE A 219 10.81 -4.06 -3.90
CA PHE A 219 11.65 -4.80 -4.86
C PHE A 219 12.28 -6.03 -4.21
N PRO A 220 12.91 -5.94 -3.01
CA PRO A 220 13.41 -7.12 -2.33
C PRO A 220 12.31 -8.13 -2.02
N VAL A 221 11.13 -7.69 -1.54
CA VAL A 221 10.01 -8.59 -1.24
C VAL A 221 9.55 -9.34 -2.50
N ALA A 222 9.33 -8.63 -3.61
CA ALA A 222 8.89 -9.24 -4.86
C ALA A 222 9.97 -10.18 -5.45
N LEU A 223 11.21 -9.70 -5.56
CA LEU A 223 12.30 -10.44 -6.22
C LEU A 223 12.81 -11.61 -5.39
N ILE A 224 13.13 -11.39 -4.11
CA ILE A 224 13.64 -12.43 -3.21
C ILE A 224 12.52 -13.40 -2.85
N GLY A 225 11.32 -12.89 -2.58
CA GLY A 225 10.17 -13.73 -2.27
C GLY A 225 9.85 -14.69 -3.41
N TYR A 226 9.72 -14.16 -4.63
CA TYR A 226 9.48 -15.02 -5.79
C TYR A 226 10.65 -15.94 -6.08
N TRP A 227 11.90 -15.48 -5.94
CA TRP A 227 13.08 -16.34 -6.07
C TRP A 227 13.07 -17.51 -5.08
N ALA A 228 12.67 -17.28 -3.83
CA ALA A 228 12.70 -18.27 -2.77
C ALA A 228 11.54 -19.27 -2.82
N PHE A 229 10.34 -18.84 -3.22
CA PHE A 229 9.10 -19.63 -3.14
C PHE A 229 8.46 -19.95 -4.50
N GLY A 230 8.82 -19.25 -5.58
CA GLY A 230 8.24 -19.45 -6.90
C GLY A 230 6.73 -19.25 -6.93
N ASN A 231 6.00 -20.19 -7.53
CA ASN A 231 4.54 -20.15 -7.61
C ASN A 231 3.81 -20.58 -6.32
N ALA A 232 4.55 -20.99 -5.27
CA ALA A 232 3.99 -21.32 -3.96
C ALA A 232 3.85 -20.11 -3.03
N VAL A 233 4.23 -18.91 -3.48
CA VAL A 233 4.04 -17.68 -2.72
C VAL A 233 2.55 -17.35 -2.58
N ASP A 234 2.10 -17.07 -1.36
CA ASP A 234 0.76 -16.54 -1.09
C ASP A 234 0.71 -15.03 -1.39
N ASP A 235 -0.50 -14.48 -1.57
CA ASP A 235 -0.71 -13.04 -1.77
C ASP A 235 -0.01 -12.16 -0.70
N ASN A 236 0.10 -12.69 0.52
CA ASN A 236 0.90 -12.09 1.58
C ASN A 236 2.05 -13.04 1.93
N ILE A 237 3.26 -12.69 1.50
CA ILE A 237 4.48 -13.47 1.72
C ILE A 237 4.76 -13.81 3.20
N LEU A 238 4.29 -12.98 4.16
CA LEU A 238 4.44 -13.28 5.60
C LEU A 238 3.59 -14.50 6.02
N ILE A 239 2.56 -14.84 5.25
CA ILE A 239 1.74 -16.04 5.44
C ILE A 239 2.48 -17.27 4.89
N THR A 240 3.26 -17.13 3.82
CA THR A 240 4.10 -18.19 3.23
C THR A 240 5.26 -18.59 4.15
N LEU A 241 5.68 -17.71 5.06
CA LEU A 241 6.69 -18.04 6.06
C LEU A 241 6.15 -19.06 7.10
N GLU A 242 6.91 -20.14 7.32
CA GLU A 242 6.54 -21.21 8.27
C GLU A 242 7.43 -21.30 9.53
N LYS A 243 8.69 -20.84 9.46
CA LYS A 243 9.65 -20.87 10.59
C LYS A 243 10.58 -19.64 10.59
N PRO A 244 11.16 -19.25 11.75
CA PRO A 244 10.76 -19.65 13.09
C PRO A 244 9.43 -18.99 13.49
N ARG A 245 8.62 -19.70 14.28
CA ARG A 245 7.24 -19.30 14.64
C ARG A 245 7.17 -17.91 15.27
N TRP A 246 8.05 -17.60 16.24
CA TRP A 246 8.03 -16.32 16.94
C TRP A 246 8.21 -15.12 15.99
N LEU A 247 9.07 -15.25 14.97
CA LEU A 247 9.35 -14.17 14.01
C LEU A 247 8.13 -13.88 13.14
N ILE A 248 7.42 -14.93 12.73
CA ILE A 248 6.19 -14.83 11.94
C ILE A 248 5.08 -14.18 12.77
N ALA A 249 4.96 -14.58 14.05
CA ALA A 249 3.99 -13.97 14.95
C ALA A 249 4.25 -12.46 15.11
N VAL A 250 5.51 -12.07 15.36
CA VAL A 250 5.90 -10.65 15.47
C VAL A 250 5.62 -9.89 14.16
N ALA A 251 6.01 -10.43 13.00
CA ALA A 251 5.81 -9.77 11.72
C ALA A 251 4.32 -9.56 11.40
N ASN A 252 3.46 -10.54 11.70
CA ASN A 252 2.02 -10.39 11.49
C ASN A 252 1.42 -9.35 12.46
N MET A 253 1.91 -9.26 13.70
CA MET A 253 1.47 -8.18 14.61
C MET A 253 1.97 -6.80 14.17
N PHE A 254 3.15 -6.69 13.57
CA PHE A 254 3.60 -5.45 12.95
C PHE A 254 2.67 -5.02 11.81
N VAL A 255 2.20 -5.95 10.98
CA VAL A 255 1.17 -5.65 9.96
C VAL A 255 -0.12 -5.13 10.63
N VAL A 256 -0.60 -5.80 11.69
CA VAL A 256 -1.80 -5.38 12.43
C VAL A 256 -1.65 -3.96 12.96
N VAL A 257 -0.54 -3.63 13.62
CA VAL A 257 -0.28 -2.29 14.17
C VAL A 257 -0.14 -1.26 13.05
N HIS A 258 0.57 -1.59 11.98
CA HIS A 258 0.70 -0.72 10.81
C HIS A 258 -0.66 -0.36 10.22
N VAL A 259 -1.49 -1.36 9.91
CA VAL A 259 -2.80 -1.15 9.26
C VAL A 259 -3.78 -0.42 10.20
N ILE A 260 -3.73 -0.69 11.51
CA ILE A 260 -4.47 0.10 12.50
C ILE A 260 -4.07 1.58 12.44
N GLY A 261 -2.77 1.84 12.45
CA GLY A 261 -2.21 3.20 12.41
C GLY A 261 -2.44 3.93 11.10
N SER A 262 -2.76 3.23 10.00
CA SER A 262 -3.09 3.82 8.70
C SER A 262 -4.55 4.28 8.57
N TYR A 263 -5.45 3.88 9.46
CA TYR A 263 -6.82 4.39 9.55
C TYR A 263 -6.87 5.70 10.34
N GLN A 264 -6.18 6.71 9.83
CA GLN A 264 -6.19 8.04 10.43
C GLN A 264 -7.38 8.79 9.84
N VAL A 265 -8.48 8.86 10.58
CA VAL A 265 -9.58 9.75 10.24
C VAL A 265 -9.16 11.15 10.63
N THR A 266 -8.54 11.87 9.69
CA THR A 266 -8.46 13.33 9.81
C THR A 266 -9.87 13.86 9.63
N GLU A 267 -10.40 14.54 10.65
CA GLU A 267 -11.50 15.50 10.49
C GLU A 267 -11.00 16.62 9.54
N THR A 268 -10.96 16.35 8.25
CA THR A 268 -11.09 17.42 7.27
C THR A 268 -12.57 17.69 7.19
N THR A 269 -12.97 18.84 7.73
CA THR A 269 -14.30 19.41 7.58
C THR A 269 -14.74 19.31 6.12
N TRP A 270 -15.52 18.29 5.80
CA TRP A 270 -16.26 18.19 4.56
C TRP A 270 -17.35 19.26 4.65
N ASN A 271 -17.08 20.46 4.14
CA ASN A 271 -18.14 21.37 3.77
C ASN A 271 -18.45 21.11 2.28
N PRO A 272 -19.52 20.39 1.93
CA PRO A 272 -19.93 20.19 0.54
C PRO A 272 -20.51 21.46 -0.12
N MET A 273 -20.49 22.61 0.55
CA MET A 273 -21.04 23.88 0.06
C MET A 273 -20.11 25.08 0.30
N LEU A 274 -18.99 25.12 -0.42
CA LEU A 274 -18.36 26.35 -0.91
C LEU A 274 -17.73 26.07 -2.29
#